data_AF-A0AAV2B5E7-F1
#
_entry.id   AF-A0AAV2B5E7-F1
#
_cell.length_a   1.000
_cell.length_b   1.000
_cell.length_c   1.000
_cell.angle_alpha   90.00
_cell.angle_beta   90.00
_cell.angle_gamma   90.00
#
_symmetry.space_group_name_H-M   'P 1'
#
loop_
_entity.id
_entity.type
_entity.pdbx_description
1 polymer ?
#
loop_
_entity_poly.entity_id
_entity_poly.type
_entity_poly.pdbx_seq_one_letter_code
_entity_poly.pdbx_strand_id
1 'polypeptide(L)'
;MQRLEKVFFRNAALCFFVLLQTFYHCFATMETKISVDCHSDPEHIMVKVSTSIPFEGLVYVSERYGDLNCTAFGKKNETTILKVPLKGCNTHEKEPGLFMSHVTVQQHPMIVSAGDGEYEVGCKLFSGDLEVGTGNRIDVSASSMKGGDTMTSPSP
;
A
#
# COMPACT_ATOMS: atom_id res chain seq x y z
N MET A 1 46.46 43.90 -4.58
CA MET A 1 46.23 42.48 -4.94
C MET A 1 45.50 41.64 -3.86
N GLN A 2 45.03 42.19 -2.73
CA GLN A 2 44.32 41.38 -1.70
C GLN A 2 42.78 41.36 -1.80
N ARG A 3 42.19 42.17 -2.70
CA ARG A 3 40.72 42.34 -2.82
C ARG A 3 40.08 41.34 -3.82
N LEU A 4 40.85 40.84 -4.79
CA LEU A 4 40.38 39.88 -5.80
C LEU A 4 40.26 38.45 -5.24
N GLU A 5 41.21 38.01 -4.41
CA GLU A 5 41.19 36.66 -3.82
C GLU A 5 39.98 36.40 -2.92
N LYS A 6 39.55 37.40 -2.16
CA LYS A 6 38.36 37.30 -1.29
C LYS A 6 37.06 37.16 -2.08
N VAL A 7 36.97 37.78 -3.26
CA VAL A 7 35.77 37.67 -4.14
C VAL A 7 35.72 36.30 -4.79
N PHE A 8 36.87 35.77 -5.23
CA PHE A 8 36.98 34.43 -5.80
C PHE A 8 36.63 33.35 -4.77
N PHE A 9 37.16 33.47 -3.54
CA PHE A 9 36.87 32.53 -2.45
C PHE A 9 35.40 32.56 -2.02
N ARG A 10 34.78 33.75 -1.99
CA ARG A 10 33.35 33.91 -1.66
C ARG A 10 32.44 33.29 -2.73
N ASN A 11 32.79 33.42 -4.01
CA ASN A 11 32.03 32.85 -5.11
C ASN A 11 32.19 31.31 -5.18
N ALA A 12 33.38 30.78 -4.87
CA ALA A 12 33.61 29.34 -4.77
C ALA A 12 32.84 28.70 -3.60
N ALA A 13 32.80 29.35 -2.44
CA ALA A 13 32.03 28.89 -1.29
C ALA A 13 30.51 28.91 -1.55
N LEU A 14 30.01 29.93 -2.26
CA LEU A 14 28.60 29.99 -2.71
C LEU A 14 28.27 28.84 -3.67
N CYS A 15 29.13 28.56 -4.65
CA CYS A 15 28.93 27.44 -5.57
C CYS A 15 28.93 26.10 -4.83
N PHE A 16 29.85 25.90 -3.88
CA PHE A 16 29.89 24.68 -3.07
C PHE A 16 28.61 24.52 -2.24
N PHE A 17 28.10 25.59 -1.61
CA PHE A 17 26.83 25.53 -0.87
C PHE A 17 25.62 25.21 -1.76
N VAL A 18 25.54 25.80 -2.96
CA VAL A 18 24.46 25.51 -3.92
C VAL A 18 24.55 24.08 -4.45
N LEU A 19 25.75 23.61 -4.77
CA LEU A 19 25.99 22.22 -5.17
C LEU A 19 25.66 21.25 -4.05
N LEU A 20 25.99 21.57 -2.80
CA LEU A 20 25.67 20.75 -1.65
C LEU A 20 24.15 20.72 -1.38
N GLN A 21 23.46 21.86 -1.46
CA GLN A 21 22.00 21.93 -1.30
C GLN A 21 21.25 21.16 -2.39
N THR A 22 21.68 21.28 -3.66
CA THR A 22 21.11 20.52 -4.78
C THR A 22 21.40 19.02 -4.65
N PHE A 23 22.59 18.65 -4.17
CA PHE A 23 22.94 17.27 -3.86
C PHE A 23 22.08 16.68 -2.74
N TYR A 24 21.81 17.44 -1.67
CA TYR A 24 20.89 17.01 -0.60
C TYR A 24 19.44 16.85 -1.08
N HIS A 25 18.96 17.73 -1.96
CA HIS A 25 17.63 17.56 -2.57
C HIS A 25 17.57 16.34 -3.49
N CYS A 26 18.65 16.00 -4.18
CA CYS A 26 18.72 14.81 -5.01
C CYS A 26 18.78 13.52 -4.18
N PHE A 27 19.28 13.59 -2.95
CA PHE A 27 19.37 12.47 -2.01
C PHE A 27 18.13 12.30 -1.13
N ALA A 28 17.01 12.97 -1.45
CA ALA A 28 15.75 12.71 -0.77
C ALA A 28 15.39 11.22 -0.93
N THR A 29 15.60 10.46 0.15
CA THR A 29 15.31 9.03 0.20
C THR A 29 13.81 8.84 0.11
N MET A 30 13.36 7.97 -0.79
CA MET A 30 11.97 7.55 -0.87
C MET A 30 11.60 6.81 0.41
N GLU A 31 10.91 7.48 1.33
CA GLU A 31 10.32 6.77 2.46
C GLU A 31 9.03 6.12 1.98
N THR A 32 9.01 4.79 1.97
CA THR A 32 7.85 4.00 1.57
C THR A 32 7.25 3.35 2.81
N LYS A 33 5.99 3.66 3.10
CA LYS A 33 5.21 3.08 4.19
C LYS A 33 4.12 2.20 3.61
N ILE A 34 4.00 0.99 4.15
CA ILE A 34 2.97 0.04 3.74
C ILE A 34 2.03 -0.19 4.91
N SER A 35 0.74 -0.15 4.63
CA SER A 35 -0.32 -0.44 5.57
C SER A 35 -1.37 -1.33 4.92
N VAL A 36 -1.96 -2.22 5.71
CA VAL A 36 -3.01 -3.12 5.28
C VAL A 36 -4.31 -2.71 5.94
N ASP A 37 -5.40 -2.68 5.16
CA ASP A 37 -6.76 -2.50 5.64
C ASP A 37 -7.61 -3.70 5.21
N CYS A 38 -8.27 -4.32 6.18
CA CYS A 38 -9.11 -5.50 6.01
C CYS A 38 -10.59 -5.21 6.32
N HIS A 39 -10.92 -3.97 6.69
CA HIS A 39 -12.26 -3.59 7.14
C HIS A 39 -13.08 -2.97 6.03
N SER A 40 -12.44 -2.17 5.17
CA SER A 40 -13.15 -1.44 4.11
C SER A 40 -13.73 -2.33 3.01
N ASP A 41 -13.19 -3.54 2.80
CA ASP A 41 -13.65 -4.48 1.77
C ASP A 41 -13.58 -5.91 2.33
N PRO A 42 -14.71 -6.61 2.49
CA PRO A 42 -14.74 -7.95 3.11
C PRO A 42 -14.16 -9.05 2.22
N GLU A 43 -13.95 -8.79 0.93
CA GLU A 43 -13.46 -9.77 -0.04
C GLU A 43 -11.99 -9.52 -0.45
N HIS A 44 -11.39 -8.43 0.02
CA HIS A 44 -10.06 -8.00 -0.40
C HIS A 44 -9.18 -7.54 0.77
N ILE A 45 -7.89 -7.84 0.66
CA ILE A 45 -6.81 -7.22 1.44
C ILE A 45 -6.49 -5.89 0.74
N MET A 46 -6.78 -4.76 1.40
CA MET A 46 -6.48 -3.43 0.85
C MET A 46 -5.06 -3.04 1.23
N VAL A 47 -4.13 -3.17 0.29
CA VAL A 47 -2.72 -2.83 0.50
C VAL A 47 -2.48 -1.39 0.08
N LYS A 48 -2.24 -0.53 1.06
CA LYS A 48 -1.98 0.90 0.85
C LYS A 48 -0.48 1.17 0.96
N VAL A 49 0.08 1.65 -0.13
CA VAL A 49 1.48 2.09 -0.23
C VAL A 49 1.48 3.61 -0.23
N SER A 50 2.10 4.18 0.80
CA SER A 50 2.27 5.62 0.96
C SER A 50 3.74 6.00 0.81
N THR A 51 4.02 7.03 0.04
CA THR A 51 5.37 7.50 -0.28
C THR A 51 5.53 8.98 0.05
N SER A 52 6.74 9.40 0.42
CA SER A 52 7.04 10.81 0.74
C SER A 52 7.04 11.75 -0.47
N ILE A 53 7.06 11.20 -1.70
CA ILE A 53 6.89 11.93 -2.95
C ILE A 53 5.88 11.21 -3.86
N PRO A 54 5.41 11.85 -4.95
CA PRO A 54 4.59 11.20 -5.97
C PRO A 54 5.17 9.89 -6.50
N PHE A 55 4.41 8.80 -6.37
CA PHE A 55 4.78 7.46 -6.84
C PHE A 55 4.23 7.19 -8.24
N GLU A 56 5.13 6.77 -9.15
CA GLU A 56 4.84 6.37 -10.56
C GLU A 56 5.23 4.92 -10.84
N GLY A 57 5.40 4.13 -9.79
CA GLY A 57 5.82 2.74 -9.88
C GLY A 57 4.65 1.75 -10.04
N LEU A 58 4.94 0.48 -9.74
CA LEU A 58 3.99 -0.62 -9.76
C LEU A 58 3.89 -1.23 -8.37
N VAL A 59 2.68 -1.59 -7.96
CA VAL A 59 2.42 -2.40 -6.78
C VAL A 59 1.67 -3.63 -7.25
N TYR A 60 2.24 -4.82 -7.09
CA TYR A 60 1.64 -6.05 -7.63
C TYR A 60 1.87 -7.23 -6.70
N VAL A 61 1.02 -8.25 -6.82
CA VAL A 61 1.27 -9.52 -6.12
C VAL A 61 2.44 -10.23 -6.79
N SER A 62 3.48 -10.55 -6.02
CA SER A 62 4.80 -11.00 -6.52
C SER A 62 4.71 -12.14 -7.54
N GLU A 63 3.87 -13.14 -7.28
CA GLU A 63 3.69 -14.32 -8.16
C GLU A 63 2.72 -14.09 -9.33
N ARG A 64 2.20 -12.88 -9.49
CA ARG A 64 1.21 -12.49 -10.52
C ARG A 64 1.66 -11.26 -11.30
N TYR A 65 2.97 -11.07 -11.46
CA TYR A 65 3.50 -10.01 -12.29
C TYR A 65 2.91 -10.06 -13.71
N GLY A 66 2.42 -8.92 -14.20
CA GLY A 66 1.76 -8.79 -15.50
C GLY A 66 0.24 -9.06 -15.49
N ASP A 67 -0.32 -9.57 -14.40
CA ASP A 67 -1.79 -9.65 -14.24
C ASP A 67 -2.35 -8.29 -13.79
N LEU A 68 -3.13 -7.67 -14.66
CA LEU A 68 -3.74 -6.36 -14.40
C LEU A 68 -4.74 -6.39 -13.23
N ASN A 69 -5.32 -7.55 -12.90
CA ASN A 69 -6.23 -7.67 -11.76
C ASN A 69 -5.48 -7.74 -10.42
N CYS A 70 -4.20 -8.09 -10.44
CA CYS A 70 -3.34 -8.22 -9.27
C CYS A 70 -2.27 -7.11 -9.21
N THR A 71 -2.46 -6.03 -9.97
CA THR A 71 -1.51 -4.92 -10.13
C THR A 71 -2.21 -3.58 -9.98
N ALA A 72 -1.56 -2.66 -9.29
CA ALA A 72 -1.93 -1.26 -9.19
C ALA A 72 -0.78 -0.38 -9.69
N PHE A 73 -1.13 0.59 -10.54
CA PHE A 73 -0.18 1.55 -11.09
C PHE A 73 -0.18 2.83 -10.26
N GLY A 74 1.01 3.32 -9.91
CA GLY A 74 1.19 4.64 -9.32
C GLY A 74 0.74 5.73 -10.29
N LYS A 75 -0.12 6.65 -9.83
CA LYS A 75 -0.70 7.72 -10.66
C LYS A 75 -0.18 9.11 -10.28
N LYS A 76 1.12 9.23 -9.95
CA LYS A 76 1.72 10.48 -9.43
C LYS A 76 1.10 10.97 -8.12
N ASN A 77 0.56 10.03 -7.34
CA ASN A 77 0.02 10.31 -6.02
C ASN A 77 0.98 9.79 -4.95
N GLU A 78 0.94 10.39 -3.77
CA GLU A 78 1.67 9.91 -2.58
C GLU A 78 1.08 8.60 -2.03
N THR A 79 -0.02 8.12 -2.58
CA THR A 79 -0.70 6.91 -2.13
C THR A 79 -1.20 6.11 -3.31
N THR A 80 -0.87 4.81 -3.29
CA THR A 80 -1.37 3.81 -4.23
C THR A 80 -2.02 2.67 -3.44
N ILE A 81 -3.17 2.19 -3.93
CA ILE A 81 -3.92 1.12 -3.28
C ILE A 81 -3.98 -0.06 -4.24
N LEU A 82 -3.47 -1.20 -3.81
CA LEU A 82 -3.66 -2.50 -4.45
C LEU A 82 -4.77 -3.25 -3.72
N LYS A 83 -5.77 -3.73 -4.47
CA LYS A 83 -6.81 -4.62 -3.95
C LYS A 83 -6.40 -6.06 -4.22
N VAL A 84 -6.07 -6.81 -3.19
CA VAL A 84 -5.68 -8.21 -3.33
C VAL A 84 -6.87 -9.09 -2.92
N PRO A 85 -7.50 -9.85 -3.83
CA PRO A 85 -8.61 -10.72 -3.49
C PRO A 85 -8.20 -11.78 -2.45
N LEU A 86 -9.07 -12.06 -1.48
CA LEU A 86 -8.87 -13.17 -0.53
C LEU A 86 -8.87 -14.53 -1.25
N LYS A 87 -9.61 -14.60 -2.36
CA LYS A 87 -9.65 -15.76 -3.27
C LYS A 87 -9.14 -15.33 -4.64
N GLY A 88 -7.90 -15.68 -4.95
CA GLY A 88 -7.25 -15.31 -6.21
C GLY A 88 -5.94 -14.57 -5.98
N CYS A 89 -5.31 -14.09 -7.05
CA CYS A 89 -4.02 -13.39 -7.02
C CYS A 89 -2.94 -14.05 -6.14
N ASN A 90 -2.93 -15.38 -6.02
CA ASN A 90 -2.00 -16.12 -5.15
C ASN A 90 -2.09 -15.82 -3.63
N THR A 91 -3.22 -15.29 -3.17
CA THR A 91 -3.53 -15.25 -1.75
C THR A 91 -3.76 -16.67 -1.23
N HIS A 92 -3.14 -17.01 -0.11
CA HIS A 92 -3.26 -18.32 0.52
C HIS A 92 -3.72 -18.17 1.97
N GLU A 93 -4.50 -19.14 2.43
CA GLU A 93 -4.93 -19.22 3.82
C GLU A 93 -3.88 -19.99 4.63
N LYS A 94 -3.19 -19.30 5.54
CA LYS A 94 -2.11 -19.87 6.35
C LYS A 94 -2.65 -20.62 7.58
N GLU A 95 -3.69 -20.07 8.18
CA GLU A 95 -4.46 -20.62 9.29
C GLU A 95 -5.94 -20.32 9.02
N PRO A 96 -6.90 -21.04 9.64
CA PRO A 96 -8.32 -20.74 9.48
C PRO A 96 -8.64 -19.27 9.74
N GLY A 97 -9.13 -18.58 8.71
CA GLY A 97 -9.45 -17.16 8.71
C GLY A 97 -8.25 -16.21 8.52
N LEU A 98 -7.01 -16.70 8.41
CA LEU A 98 -5.81 -15.89 8.16
C LEU A 98 -5.37 -16.00 6.70
N PHE A 99 -5.66 -14.96 5.92
CA PHE A 99 -5.32 -14.86 4.50
C PHE A 99 -4.05 -14.03 4.32
N MET A 100 -3.08 -14.56 3.59
CA MET A 100 -1.74 -14.00 3.40
C MET A 100 -1.40 -13.91 1.91
N SER A 101 -0.64 -12.89 1.53
CA SER A 101 -0.15 -12.69 0.16
C SER A 101 1.18 -11.94 0.16
N HIS A 102 1.95 -12.06 -0.92
CA HIS A 102 3.22 -11.36 -1.11
C HIS A 102 3.03 -10.25 -2.13
N VAL A 103 3.36 -9.02 -1.76
CA VAL A 103 3.23 -7.85 -2.62
C VAL A 103 4.59 -7.23 -2.84
N THR A 104 4.92 -7.00 -4.10
CA THR A 104 6.10 -6.25 -4.51
C THR A 104 5.72 -4.82 -4.82
N VAL A 105 6.48 -3.88 -4.25
CA VAL A 105 6.47 -2.46 -4.60
C VAL A 105 7.70 -2.19 -5.44
N GLN A 106 7.48 -1.82 -6.70
CA GLN A 106 8.51 -1.46 -7.66
C GLN A 106 8.44 0.04 -7.91
N GLN A 107 9.53 0.78 -7.67
CA GLN A 107 9.53 2.25 -7.77
C GLN A 107 9.46 2.75 -9.22
N HIS A 108 9.89 1.95 -10.19
CA HIS A 108 9.86 2.30 -11.61
C HIS A 108 9.28 1.16 -12.45
N PRO A 109 8.37 1.41 -13.41
CA PRO A 109 7.66 0.35 -14.14
C PRO A 109 8.51 -0.53 -15.07
N MET A 110 9.78 -0.18 -15.29
CA MET A 110 10.67 -0.83 -16.29
C MET A 110 12.02 -1.25 -15.71
N ILE A 111 12.37 -0.77 -14.52
CA ILE A 111 13.71 -0.91 -13.95
C ILE A 111 13.53 -1.39 -12.52
N VAL A 112 14.27 -2.44 -12.16
CA VAL A 112 14.37 -2.87 -10.76
C VAL A 112 15.38 -1.97 -10.07
N SER A 113 14.95 -1.32 -8.99
CA SER A 113 15.75 -0.37 -8.22
C SER A 113 16.09 -0.94 -6.84
N ALA A 114 17.12 -0.40 -6.19
CA ALA A 114 17.45 -0.76 -4.81
C ALA A 114 16.34 -0.35 -3.80
N GLY A 115 15.40 0.50 -4.22
CA GLY A 115 14.24 0.90 -3.44
C GLY A 115 13.02 0.00 -3.63
N ASP A 116 13.12 -1.03 -4.47
CA ASP A 116 12.05 -2.01 -4.66
C ASP A 116 12.06 -3.00 -3.49
N GLY A 117 10.88 -3.41 -3.05
CA GLY A 117 10.74 -4.28 -1.88
C GLY A 117 9.57 -5.24 -2.02
N GLU A 118 9.73 -6.42 -1.43
CA GLU A 118 8.66 -7.41 -1.28
C GLU A 118 8.20 -7.45 0.17
N TYR A 119 6.87 -7.54 0.35
CA TYR A 119 6.23 -7.45 1.64
C TYR A 119 5.16 -8.53 1.77
N GLU A 120 5.21 -9.28 2.86
CA GLU A 120 4.16 -10.22 3.24
C GLU A 120 3.02 -9.43 3.92
N VAL A 121 1.82 -9.53 3.37
CA VAL A 121 0.62 -8.82 3.84
C VAL A 121 -0.49 -9.81 4.11
N GLY A 122 -1.37 -9.52 5.07
CA GLY A 122 -2.45 -10.44 5.39
C GLY A 122 -3.54 -9.86 6.27
N CYS A 123 -4.68 -10.55 6.26
CA CYS A 123 -5.87 -10.22 7.02
C CYS A 123 -6.33 -11.44 7.81
N LYS A 124 -6.62 -11.24 9.10
CA LYS A 124 -7.30 -12.24 9.92
C LYS A 124 -8.78 -11.89 10.02
N LEU A 125 -9.62 -12.73 9.43
CA LEU A 125 -11.06 -12.63 9.45
C LEU A 125 -11.61 -13.59 10.50
N PHE A 126 -12.46 -13.06 11.38
CA PHE A 126 -13.17 -13.86 12.37
C PHE A 126 -14.62 -13.99 11.92
N SER A 127 -15.02 -15.21 11.57
CA SER A 127 -16.44 -15.54 11.43
C SER A 127 -16.94 -16.00 12.80
N GLY A 128 -17.71 -15.17 13.48
CA GLY A 128 -18.36 -15.51 14.73
C GLY A 128 -19.74 -14.89 14.80
N ASP A 129 -20.75 -15.70 15.09
CA ASP A 129 -22.03 -15.19 15.55
C ASP A 129 -21.80 -14.56 16.92
N LEU A 130 -22.02 -13.25 17.00
CA LEU A 130 -22.06 -12.56 18.28
C LEU A 130 -23.38 -12.98 18.97
N GLU A 131 -23.35 -14.06 19.74
CA GLU A 131 -24.47 -14.36 20.65
C GLU A 131 -24.51 -13.26 21.71
N VAL A 132 -25.33 -12.24 21.46
CA VAL A 132 -25.67 -11.21 22.42
C VAL A 132 -26.52 -11.86 23.51
N GLY A 133 -25.85 -12.43 24.51
CA GLY A 133 -26.46 -12.87 25.76
C GLY A 133 -27.24 -11.69 26.36
N THR A 134 -28.56 -11.77 26.33
CA THR A 134 -29.45 -10.71 26.78
C THR A 134 -29.34 -10.59 28.30
N GLY A 135 -28.46 -9.72 28.78
CA GLY A 135 -28.28 -9.45 30.20
C GLY A 135 -27.90 -8.01 30.55
N ASN A 136 -27.48 -7.19 29.59
CA ASN A 136 -27.40 -5.73 29.74
C ASN A 136 -27.26 -5.07 28.36
N ARG A 137 -28.00 -3.97 28.15
CA ARG A 137 -27.97 -3.18 26.91
C ARG A 137 -26.58 -2.58 26.71
N ILE A 138 -25.87 -3.08 25.71
CA ILE A 138 -24.76 -2.39 25.07
C ILE A 138 -25.20 -2.17 23.63
N ASP A 139 -25.49 -0.92 23.26
CA ASP A 139 -25.82 -0.56 21.89
C ASP A 139 -24.55 -0.63 21.03
N VAL A 140 -24.30 -1.80 20.42
CA VAL A 140 -23.29 -1.95 19.38
C VAL A 140 -23.94 -1.58 18.05
N SER A 141 -23.63 -0.38 17.54
CA SER A 141 -24.01 0.02 16.19
C SER A 141 -23.10 -0.68 15.16
N ALA A 142 -23.45 -1.92 14.82
CA ALA A 142 -22.94 -2.58 13.62
C ALA A 142 -23.87 -2.25 12.44
N SER A 143 -23.41 -1.43 11.50
CA SER A 143 -24.14 -1.21 10.24
C SER A 143 -23.80 -2.35 9.27
N SER A 144 -24.64 -3.38 9.26
CA SER A 144 -24.54 -4.53 8.35
C SER A 144 -25.24 -4.23 7.03
N MET A 145 -24.51 -4.30 5.91
CA MET A 145 -25.06 -4.20 4.56
C MET A 145 -25.68 -5.54 4.14
N LYS A 146 -26.98 -5.49 3.85
CA LYS A 146 -27.82 -6.64 3.49
C LYS A 146 -27.70 -6.97 1.99
N GLY A 147 -27.05 -8.07 1.63
CA GLY A 147 -27.18 -8.74 0.33
C GLY A 147 -28.27 -9.81 0.41
N GLY A 148 -29.25 -9.78 -0.50
CA GLY A 148 -30.52 -10.52 -0.40
C GLY A 148 -30.45 -12.00 -0.79
N ASP A 149 -31.26 -12.80 -0.09
CA ASP A 149 -31.46 -14.22 -0.32
C ASP A 149 -32.48 -14.53 -1.44
N THR A 150 -32.06 -15.52 -2.23
CA THR A 150 -32.79 -16.56 -2.99
C THR A 150 -34.28 -16.75 -2.68
N MET A 151 -35.12 -16.74 -3.73
CA MET A 151 -36.49 -17.27 -3.70
C MET A 151 -36.51 -18.75 -4.06
N THR A 152 -37.12 -19.56 -3.18
CA THR A 152 -37.56 -20.93 -3.46
C THR A 152 -39.07 -21.01 -3.29
N SER A 153 -39.69 -21.94 -4.03
CA SER A 153 -40.96 -22.67 -3.74
C SER A 153 -42.18 -22.28 -4.59
N PRO A 154 -43.24 -23.12 -4.72
CA PRO A 154 -43.35 -24.58 -4.57
C PRO A 154 -44.00 -25.28 -5.79
N SER A 155 -43.92 -26.61 -5.83
CA SER A 155 -44.80 -27.48 -6.62
C SER A 155 -46.07 -27.86 -5.83
N PRO A 156 -47.16 -28.21 -6.54
CA PRO A 156 -47.97 -29.40 -6.28
C PRO A 156 -47.81 -30.46 -7.38
#